data_AF-A0A062UK94-F1
#
_entry.id   AF-A0A062UK94-F1
#
_cell.length_a   1.000
_cell.length_b   1.000
_cell.length_c   1.000
_cell.angle_alpha   90.00
_cell.angle_beta   90.00
_cell.angle_gamma   90.00
#
_symmetry.space_group_name_H-M   'P 1'
#
loop_
_entity.id
_entity.type
_entity.pdbx_description
1 polymer ?
#
loop_
_entity_poly.entity_id
_entity_poly.type
_entity_poly.pdbx_seq_one_letter_code
_entity_poly.pdbx_strand_id
1 'polypeptide(L)'
;MRIIAIHVVARRTLFATAMLVAAAACATMPDASPIATSDAHWVASWTSSPSTPIPPEILPPGVTSPQLEGNLRYLMRVSAGGDSVRIAMSGGPSVPKLAIDGATIALSDTTGIKPDTMQKLTFNDKAGVSVLSGGTVWSDPVTLSVAAGDVVAISLYLVDPVSPPQADKQLVVSMAPGDDRTSDTALEGATTVVARPLVTAVLVDNQDVDRVIVAFGDSITDGNGSRDPLMRGWPDYLAARLRAEGMENVAIANQGIGGNRLLEEGVLGESALTRFDRDALSVPGVTHIILMEGINDIGLSGLTLNGMSQSYRTLGTSDIIAAYSQLIDRAQARGVTIIGATLTPDLGSFLPGYATDEKEVIRQEVNDWIRNEGAFDAVIDFDAVVRDPQDGGRLAEAYNSGDSIHPSDAGYSAMADAIDLQIFQ
;
A
#
# COMPACT_ATOMS: atom_id res chain seq x y z
N MET A 1 64.48 26.47 -51.77
CA MET A 1 63.11 26.00 -52.03
C MET A 1 62.22 26.53 -50.92
N ARG A 2 61.14 27.23 -51.29
CA ARG A 2 60.15 27.90 -50.42
C ARG A 2 59.48 26.88 -49.47
N ILE A 3 58.98 27.21 -48.27
CA ILE A 3 57.65 27.81 -47.93
C ILE A 3 57.67 28.04 -46.37
N ILE A 4 57.58 29.27 -45.82
CA ILE A 4 56.41 30.00 -45.22
C ILE A 4 55.80 29.23 -43.99
N ALA A 5 55.57 29.74 -42.75
CA ALA A 5 55.05 31.04 -42.30
C ALA A 5 55.33 31.40 -40.80
N ILE A 6 55.73 32.67 -40.54
CA ILE A 6 55.06 33.73 -39.73
C ILE A 6 54.54 33.43 -38.29
N HIS A 7 55.23 33.98 -37.26
CA HIS A 7 54.85 35.14 -36.37
C HIS A 7 53.45 35.12 -35.68
N VAL A 8 53.17 35.51 -34.42
CA VAL A 8 53.65 36.61 -33.53
C VAL A 8 53.14 36.44 -32.08
N VAL A 9 54.01 36.85 -31.14
CA VAL A 9 53.88 37.44 -29.78
C VAL A 9 52.49 37.74 -29.17
N ALA A 10 52.36 37.46 -27.87
CA ALA A 10 51.64 38.34 -26.92
C ALA A 10 52.31 38.33 -25.53
N ARG A 11 52.28 39.49 -24.86
CA ARG A 11 53.06 39.90 -23.69
C ARG A 11 52.08 40.49 -22.65
N ARG A 12 52.46 40.43 -21.36
CA ARG A 12 52.18 41.38 -20.23
C ARG A 12 51.00 41.13 -19.23
N THR A 13 51.38 40.75 -18.00
CA THR A 13 51.20 41.44 -16.66
C THR A 13 49.86 42.15 -16.32
N LEU A 14 49.25 42.13 -15.12
CA LEU A 14 49.71 42.63 -13.79
C LEU A 14 48.56 42.60 -12.72
N PHE A 15 48.96 42.70 -11.44
CA PHE A 15 48.29 43.28 -10.25
C PHE A 15 47.39 42.48 -9.28
N ALA A 16 47.67 42.76 -8.00
CA ALA A 16 47.20 42.18 -6.75
C ALA A 16 46.23 43.12 -6.00
N THR A 17 45.93 42.77 -4.74
CA THR A 17 45.15 43.49 -3.68
C THR A 17 43.63 43.40 -3.82
N ALA A 18 42.80 43.11 -2.81
CA ALA A 18 42.95 43.19 -1.35
C ALA A 18 41.90 42.30 -0.66
N MET A 19 42.16 41.86 0.58
CA MET A 19 41.22 41.96 1.72
C MET A 19 41.80 41.27 2.96
N LEU A 20 42.14 42.08 3.97
CA LEU A 20 42.24 41.67 5.36
C LEU A 20 41.49 42.74 6.19
N VAL A 21 40.88 42.28 7.28
CA VAL A 21 40.24 43.01 8.41
C VAL A 21 38.70 42.92 8.41
N ALA A 22 38.19 41.93 9.15
CA ALA A 22 37.28 42.14 10.29
C ALA A 22 37.02 40.79 10.99
N ALA A 23 37.82 40.50 12.01
CA ALA A 23 37.46 39.55 13.07
C ALA A 23 36.48 40.23 14.06
N ALA A 24 35.71 39.41 14.78
CA ALA A 24 34.84 39.74 15.91
C ALA A 24 33.38 40.14 15.58
N ALA A 25 32.61 39.14 15.13
CA ALA A 25 31.22 38.97 15.56
C ALA A 25 31.00 37.48 15.84
N CYS A 26 31.53 37.01 16.98
CA CYS A 26 31.08 35.76 17.56
C CYS A 26 29.68 36.04 18.12
N ALA A 27 28.67 35.98 17.25
CA ALA A 27 27.29 36.00 17.66
C ALA A 27 27.10 34.76 18.51
N THR A 28 26.79 34.98 19.79
CA THR A 28 26.16 34.00 20.66
C THR A 28 24.91 33.52 19.93
N MET A 29 25.02 32.36 19.27
CA MET A 29 23.86 31.62 18.82
C MET A 29 23.01 31.41 20.07
N PRO A 30 21.74 31.83 20.10
CA PRO A 30 20.87 31.43 21.20
C PRO A 30 20.92 29.90 21.26
N ASP A 31 21.20 29.36 22.45
CA ASP A 31 21.07 27.93 22.71
C ASP A 31 19.72 27.50 22.13
N ALA A 32 19.77 26.72 21.05
CA ALA A 32 18.61 26.05 20.54
C ALA A 32 18.18 25.13 21.68
N SER A 33 17.20 25.59 22.46
CA SER A 33 16.52 24.75 23.42
C SER A 33 16.12 23.50 22.65
N PRO A 34 16.47 22.29 23.11
CA PRO A 34 16.00 21.09 22.45
C PRO A 34 14.49 21.25 22.31
N ILE A 35 14.00 21.25 21.07
CA ILE A 35 12.58 21.07 20.81
C ILE A 35 12.26 19.79 21.57
N ALA A 36 11.42 19.87 22.60
CA ALA A 36 10.86 18.69 23.20
C ALA A 36 10.17 17.95 22.06
N THR A 37 10.85 16.94 21.52
CA THR A 37 10.22 15.95 20.67
C THR A 37 9.20 15.33 21.60
N SER A 38 7.93 15.67 21.45
CA SER A 38 6.89 14.81 22.00
C SER A 38 7.24 13.40 21.56
N ASP A 39 7.32 12.46 22.51
CA ASP A 39 7.69 11.06 22.30
C ASP A 39 6.63 10.32 21.46
N ALA A 40 6.12 10.91 20.38
CA ALA A 40 5.04 10.37 19.58
C ALA A 40 5.49 9.07 18.89
N HIS A 41 4.73 8.00 19.12
CA HIS A 41 4.96 6.69 18.54
C HIS A 41 3.89 6.45 17.47
N TRP A 42 4.18 6.95 16.26
CA TRP A 42 3.29 6.81 15.12
C TRP A 42 3.36 5.41 14.53
N VAL A 43 2.24 4.69 14.57
CA VAL A 43 2.09 3.36 14.00
C VAL A 43 1.03 3.35 12.90
N ALA A 44 1.24 2.55 11.86
CA ALA A 44 0.28 2.42 10.79
C ALA A 44 -0.92 1.57 11.22
N SER A 45 -2.11 2.18 11.22
CA SER A 45 -3.35 1.55 11.65
C SER A 45 -4.28 1.21 10.48
N TRP A 46 -4.11 1.87 9.34
CA TRP A 46 -4.71 1.49 8.07
C TRP A 46 -3.79 1.93 6.93
N THR A 47 -3.67 1.13 5.87
CA THR A 47 -2.87 1.48 4.68
C THR A 47 -3.50 0.98 3.38
N SER A 48 -3.04 1.57 2.28
CA SER A 48 -3.23 1.09 0.91
C SER A 48 -2.06 1.59 0.05
N SER A 49 -1.28 0.68 -0.52
CA SER A 49 -0.14 1.05 -1.38
C SER A 49 -0.62 1.85 -2.61
N PRO A 50 0.11 2.87 -3.09
CA PRO A 50 -0.12 3.41 -4.42
C PRO A 50 0.00 2.32 -5.49
N SER A 51 -0.72 2.48 -6.60
CA SER A 51 -0.66 1.55 -7.74
C SER A 51 -0.38 2.31 -9.04
N THR A 52 -0.26 1.57 -10.15
CA THR A 52 -0.13 2.11 -11.51
C THR A 52 -1.38 1.79 -12.33
N PRO A 53 -1.75 2.63 -13.31
CA PRO A 53 -2.87 2.36 -14.21
C PRO A 53 -2.63 1.11 -15.04
N ILE A 54 -3.71 0.41 -15.37
CA ILE A 54 -3.65 -0.68 -16.34
C ILE A 54 -3.19 -0.11 -17.69
N PRO A 55 -2.19 -0.72 -18.36
CA PRO A 55 -1.77 -0.30 -19.70
C PRO A 55 -2.95 -0.25 -20.68
N PRO A 56 -3.11 0.83 -21.47
CA PRO A 56 -4.26 1.00 -22.37
C PRO A 56 -4.47 -0.15 -23.35
N GLU A 57 -3.40 -0.83 -23.75
CA GLU A 57 -3.42 -1.97 -24.66
C GLU A 57 -4.11 -3.21 -24.07
N ILE A 58 -4.07 -3.41 -22.74
CA ILE A 58 -4.70 -4.58 -22.08
C ILE A 58 -6.00 -4.23 -21.37
N LEU A 59 -6.43 -2.96 -21.41
CA LEU A 59 -7.71 -2.55 -20.85
C LEU A 59 -8.87 -3.26 -21.57
N PRO A 60 -9.80 -3.90 -20.83
CA PRO A 60 -10.99 -4.46 -21.44
C PRO A 60 -11.83 -3.38 -22.13
N PRO A 61 -12.50 -3.68 -23.26
CA PRO A 61 -13.34 -2.71 -23.95
C PRO A 61 -14.40 -2.08 -23.03
N GLY A 62 -14.47 -0.75 -23.01
CA GLY A 62 -15.41 0.00 -22.19
C GLY A 62 -14.97 0.25 -20.75
N VAL A 63 -13.81 -0.25 -20.33
CA VAL A 63 -13.21 0.08 -19.04
C VAL A 63 -12.36 1.34 -19.19
N THR A 64 -12.67 2.36 -18.40
CA THR A 64 -11.88 3.60 -18.29
C THR A 64 -11.26 3.71 -16.90
N SER A 65 -10.20 4.50 -16.77
CA SER A 65 -9.72 4.89 -15.45
C SER A 65 -10.83 5.63 -14.69
N PRO A 66 -10.97 5.41 -13.37
CA PRO A 66 -11.91 6.17 -12.56
C PRO A 66 -11.56 7.66 -12.60
N GLN A 67 -12.57 8.50 -12.43
CA GLN A 67 -12.42 9.94 -12.28
C GLN A 67 -12.95 10.32 -10.91
N LEU A 68 -12.14 11.04 -10.14
CA LEU A 68 -12.50 11.61 -8.85
C LEU A 68 -12.51 13.14 -8.94
N GLU A 69 -13.54 13.77 -8.42
CA GLU A 69 -13.70 15.22 -8.41
C GLU A 69 -14.54 15.70 -7.22
N GLY A 70 -14.41 16.99 -6.88
CA GLY A 70 -15.20 17.62 -5.82
C GLY A 70 -14.94 16.97 -4.45
N ASN A 71 -16.01 16.56 -3.78
CA ASN A 71 -15.97 16.02 -2.43
C ASN A 71 -15.82 14.51 -2.44
N LEU A 72 -14.79 14.02 -1.78
CA LEU A 72 -14.53 12.60 -1.58
C LEU A 72 -14.71 12.27 -0.10
N ARG A 73 -15.29 11.11 0.22
CA ARG A 73 -15.33 10.56 1.58
C ARG A 73 -14.96 9.09 1.56
N TYR A 74 -13.87 8.77 2.26
CA TYR A 74 -13.40 7.42 2.51
C TYR A 74 -13.84 6.98 3.89
N LEU A 75 -14.32 5.74 4.01
CA LEU A 75 -14.52 5.08 5.31
C LEU A 75 -13.42 4.04 5.48
N MET A 76 -12.70 4.12 6.60
CA MET A 76 -11.54 3.27 6.86
C MET A 76 -11.62 2.72 8.28
N ARG A 77 -11.58 1.39 8.42
CA ARG A 77 -11.51 0.75 9.73
C ARG A 77 -10.07 0.73 10.22
N VAL A 78 -9.80 1.36 11.35
CA VAL A 78 -8.45 1.38 11.94
C VAL A 78 -8.20 0.05 12.65
N SER A 79 -7.00 -0.54 12.51
CA SER A 79 -6.65 -1.81 13.15
C SER A 79 -6.22 -1.63 14.61
N ALA A 80 -5.49 -0.56 14.90
CA ALA A 80 -5.07 -0.15 16.24
C ALA A 80 -5.63 1.23 16.63
N GLY A 81 -5.84 1.44 17.93
CA GLY A 81 -6.29 2.70 18.50
C GLY A 81 -5.14 3.67 18.83
N GLY A 82 -5.48 4.90 19.20
CA GLY A 82 -4.54 5.92 19.69
C GLY A 82 -5.24 7.26 19.94
N ASP A 83 -4.52 8.22 20.52
CA ASP A 83 -5.10 9.51 20.97
C ASP A 83 -4.95 10.65 19.96
N SER A 84 -4.08 10.46 18.98
CA SER A 84 -3.90 11.39 17.88
C SER A 84 -3.81 10.63 16.56
N VAL A 85 -4.29 11.27 15.50
CA VAL A 85 -4.30 10.69 14.16
C VAL A 85 -3.52 11.58 13.21
N ARG A 86 -2.86 10.95 12.25
CA ARG A 86 -2.21 11.60 11.11
C ARG A 86 -2.51 10.81 9.85
N ILE A 87 -2.72 11.46 8.72
CA ILE A 87 -2.97 10.76 7.45
C ILE A 87 -1.85 11.00 6.44
N ALA A 88 -1.58 10.01 5.59
CA ALA A 88 -0.82 10.19 4.36
C ALA A 88 -1.76 10.28 3.17
N MET A 89 -1.39 11.11 2.20
CA MET A 89 -2.03 11.14 0.90
C MET A 89 -1.00 11.10 -0.22
N SER A 90 -1.33 10.36 -1.27
CA SER A 90 -0.59 10.32 -2.52
C SER A 90 -1.55 9.92 -3.64
N GLY A 91 -1.37 10.55 -4.81
CA GLY A 91 -2.00 10.06 -6.04
C GLY A 91 -1.17 8.99 -6.76
N GLY A 92 -0.02 8.59 -6.22
CA GLY A 92 0.92 7.70 -6.88
C GLY A 92 1.61 8.34 -8.09
N PRO A 93 2.32 7.54 -8.90
CA PRO A 93 3.05 8.02 -10.07
C PRO A 93 2.14 8.51 -11.20
N SER A 94 0.88 8.04 -11.26
CA SER A 94 -0.02 8.34 -12.38
C SER A 94 -0.83 9.62 -12.25
N VAL A 95 -0.93 10.20 -11.05
CA VAL A 95 -1.61 11.48 -10.83
C VAL A 95 -0.58 12.61 -10.94
N PRO A 96 -0.62 13.46 -11.99
CA PRO A 96 0.41 14.49 -12.20
C PRO A 96 0.49 15.50 -11.07
N LYS A 97 -0.67 15.86 -10.52
CA LYS A 97 -0.84 16.81 -9.41
C LYS A 97 -2.10 16.42 -8.65
N LEU A 98 -1.95 16.17 -7.35
CA LEU A 98 -3.04 16.10 -6.39
C LEU A 98 -3.13 17.44 -5.67
N ALA A 99 -4.27 18.12 -5.74
CA ALA A 99 -4.49 19.38 -5.05
C ALA A 99 -5.80 19.32 -4.26
N ILE A 100 -5.71 19.60 -2.96
CA ILE A 100 -6.86 19.68 -2.05
C ILE A 100 -6.93 21.07 -1.40
N ASP A 101 -8.13 21.54 -1.15
CA ASP A 101 -8.38 22.82 -0.47
C ASP A 101 -9.06 22.65 0.89
N GLY A 102 -9.68 21.50 1.13
CA GLY A 102 -10.30 21.14 2.40
C GLY A 102 -10.12 19.66 2.72
N ALA A 103 -9.90 19.35 3.99
CA ALA A 103 -9.84 17.99 4.49
C ALA A 103 -10.32 17.89 5.94
N THR A 104 -11.07 16.85 6.26
CA THR A 104 -11.56 16.57 7.61
C THR A 104 -11.45 15.08 7.94
N ILE A 105 -11.39 14.77 9.23
CA ILE A 105 -11.52 13.42 9.76
C ILE A 105 -12.53 13.42 10.90
N ALA A 106 -13.33 12.36 11.01
CA ALA A 106 -14.25 12.14 12.12
C ALA A 106 -14.46 10.64 12.34
N LEU A 107 -14.90 10.24 13.53
CA LEU A 107 -15.46 8.90 13.71
C LEU A 107 -16.75 8.78 12.92
N SER A 108 -17.04 7.59 12.40
CA SER A 108 -18.22 7.29 11.60
C SER A 108 -18.95 6.06 12.12
N ASP A 109 -20.27 6.06 11.97
CA ASP A 109 -21.11 4.88 12.12
C ASP A 109 -22.08 4.76 10.92
N THR A 110 -23.10 3.90 11.03
CA THR A 110 -24.07 3.66 9.96
C THR A 110 -24.92 4.88 9.61
N THR A 111 -24.94 5.92 10.44
CA THR A 111 -25.73 7.15 10.24
C THR A 111 -24.94 8.29 9.62
N GLY A 112 -23.62 8.15 9.48
CA GLY A 112 -22.72 9.18 8.96
C GLY A 112 -21.56 9.45 9.94
N ILE A 113 -20.96 10.63 9.81
CA ILE A 113 -19.90 11.05 10.74
C ILE A 113 -20.51 11.48 12.09
N LYS A 114 -19.77 11.30 13.17
CA LYS A 114 -20.09 11.82 14.50
C LYS A 114 -19.56 13.25 14.61
N PRO A 115 -20.42 14.30 14.53
CA PRO A 115 -19.95 15.68 14.33
C PRO A 115 -19.04 16.19 15.45
N ASP A 116 -19.30 15.78 16.69
CA ASP A 116 -18.52 16.18 17.87
C ASP A 116 -17.07 15.63 17.86
N THR A 117 -16.78 14.68 16.98
CA THR A 117 -15.44 14.09 16.81
C THR A 117 -14.66 14.69 15.65
N MET A 118 -15.30 15.58 14.88
CA MET A 118 -14.73 16.08 13.63
C MET A 118 -13.54 17.00 13.89
N GLN A 119 -12.43 16.70 13.22
CA GLN A 119 -11.23 17.53 13.17
C GLN A 119 -10.98 17.99 11.75
N LYS A 120 -10.48 19.23 11.61
CA LYS A 120 -9.92 19.71 10.35
C LYS A 120 -8.51 19.18 10.20
N LEU A 121 -8.17 18.72 9.01
CA LEU A 121 -6.81 18.32 8.67
C LEU A 121 -6.09 19.49 8.01
N THR A 122 -4.88 19.77 8.48
CA THR A 122 -3.99 20.78 7.91
C THR A 122 -2.70 20.14 7.40
N PHE A 123 -1.92 20.88 6.63
CA PHE A 123 -0.66 20.44 6.04
C PHE A 123 0.39 21.56 6.19
N ASN A 124 1.28 21.44 7.17
CA ASN A 124 2.14 22.54 7.62
C ASN A 124 1.31 23.81 7.92
N ASP A 125 0.30 23.66 8.78
CA ASP A 125 -0.62 24.71 9.26
C ASP A 125 -1.53 25.32 8.19
N LYS A 126 -1.56 24.74 6.98
CA LYS A 126 -2.41 25.20 5.86
C LYS A 126 -3.60 24.27 5.67
N ALA A 127 -4.76 24.85 5.33
CA ALA A 127 -5.98 24.08 5.06
C ALA A 127 -5.89 23.19 3.80
N GLY A 128 -5.07 23.59 2.84
CA GLY A 128 -4.89 22.88 1.57
C GLY A 128 -3.42 22.60 1.24
N VAL A 129 -3.22 21.66 0.31
CA VAL A 129 -1.89 21.25 -0.15
C VAL A 129 -1.92 20.77 -1.59
N SER A 130 -0.79 20.88 -2.27
CA SER A 130 -0.57 20.28 -3.58
C SER A 130 0.66 19.37 -3.57
N VAL A 131 0.51 18.19 -4.15
CA VAL A 131 1.53 17.15 -4.27
C VAL A 131 1.69 16.81 -5.74
N LEU A 132 2.93 16.75 -6.23
CA LEU A 132 3.23 16.30 -7.58
C LEU A 132 3.28 14.77 -7.65
N SER A 133 3.22 14.23 -8.87
CA SER A 133 3.35 12.80 -9.14
C SER A 133 4.46 12.12 -8.34
N GLY A 134 4.13 10.96 -7.75
CA GLY A 134 5.02 10.17 -6.90
C GLY A 134 5.26 10.73 -5.50
N GLY A 135 4.86 11.98 -5.23
CA GLY A 135 4.96 12.59 -3.91
C GLY A 135 3.97 12.02 -2.92
N THR A 136 4.33 12.08 -1.63
CA THR A 136 3.44 11.81 -0.50
C THR A 136 3.43 13.03 0.41
N VAL A 137 2.26 13.40 0.91
CA VAL A 137 2.11 14.43 1.94
C VAL A 137 1.48 13.83 3.17
N TRP A 138 1.92 14.30 4.33
CA TRP A 138 1.35 13.97 5.62
C TRP A 138 0.56 15.16 6.15
N SER A 139 -0.60 14.93 6.74
CA SER A 139 -1.31 15.97 7.50
C SER A 139 -0.48 16.40 8.71
N ASP A 140 -0.83 17.50 9.35
CA ASP A 140 -0.40 17.74 10.73
C ASP A 140 -1.14 16.76 11.66
N PRO A 141 -0.58 16.39 12.81
CA PRO A 141 -1.28 15.58 13.81
C PRO A 141 -2.56 16.27 14.30
N VAL A 142 -3.64 15.51 14.49
CA VAL A 142 -4.87 15.99 15.12
C VAL A 142 -5.21 15.14 16.34
N THR A 143 -5.64 15.77 17.42
CA THR A 143 -6.13 15.06 18.60
C THR A 143 -7.50 14.48 18.30
N LEU A 144 -7.57 13.15 18.23
CA LEU A 144 -8.78 12.39 17.98
C LEU A 144 -8.54 10.98 18.54
N SER A 145 -9.14 10.69 19.69
CA SER A 145 -9.08 9.35 20.26
C SER A 145 -9.90 8.38 19.41
N VAL A 146 -9.24 7.34 18.91
CA VAL A 146 -9.83 6.25 18.14
C VAL A 146 -9.53 4.92 18.82
N ALA A 147 -10.51 4.04 18.91
CA ALA A 147 -10.31 2.68 19.41
C ALA A 147 -10.01 1.70 18.27
N ALA A 148 -9.39 0.57 18.59
CA ALA A 148 -9.16 -0.51 17.62
C ALA A 148 -10.49 -0.97 16.99
N GLY A 149 -10.53 -0.95 15.66
CA GLY A 149 -11.68 -1.30 14.84
C GLY A 149 -12.79 -0.24 14.75
N ASP A 150 -12.55 0.97 15.26
CA ASP A 150 -13.37 2.13 14.90
C ASP A 150 -13.28 2.41 13.39
N VAL A 151 -14.30 3.07 12.85
CA VAL A 151 -14.31 3.52 11.46
C VAL A 151 -14.11 5.03 11.45
N VAL A 152 -13.08 5.49 10.75
CA VAL A 152 -12.86 6.91 10.49
C VAL A 152 -13.39 7.27 9.11
N ALA A 153 -14.07 8.40 9.02
CA ALA A 153 -14.44 9.05 7.77
C ALA A 153 -13.44 10.15 7.47
N ILE A 154 -12.70 10.01 6.37
CA ILE A 154 -11.78 11.05 5.88
C ILE A 154 -12.42 11.69 4.66
N SER A 155 -12.74 12.98 4.76
CA SER A 155 -13.32 13.74 3.65
C SER A 155 -12.29 14.67 3.05
N LEU A 156 -12.20 14.72 1.71
CA LEU A 156 -11.31 15.60 0.96
C LEU A 156 -12.12 16.44 -0.03
N TYR A 157 -11.72 17.69 -0.24
CA TYR A 157 -12.24 18.53 -1.31
C TYR A 157 -11.13 18.78 -2.35
N LEU A 158 -11.28 18.19 -3.52
CA LEU A 158 -10.35 18.30 -4.64
C LEU A 158 -10.53 19.63 -5.38
N VAL A 159 -9.40 20.30 -5.65
CA VAL A 159 -9.37 21.53 -6.47
C VAL A 159 -9.58 21.20 -7.95
N ASP A 160 -8.89 20.16 -8.42
CA ASP A 160 -8.89 19.71 -9.80
C ASP A 160 -9.32 18.23 -9.83
N PRO A 161 -10.10 17.77 -10.83
CA PRO A 161 -10.37 16.35 -11.03
C PRO A 161 -9.08 15.55 -11.22
N VAL A 162 -9.05 14.33 -10.71
CA VAL A 162 -7.92 13.41 -10.86
C VAL A 162 -8.39 12.05 -11.35
N SER A 163 -7.50 11.33 -12.03
CA SER A 163 -7.74 9.96 -12.49
C SER A 163 -6.76 9.00 -11.81
N PRO A 164 -7.08 8.50 -10.60
CA PRO A 164 -6.25 7.49 -9.97
C PRO A 164 -6.33 6.16 -10.73
N PRO A 165 -5.42 5.20 -10.44
CA PRO A 165 -5.52 3.85 -10.98
C PRO A 165 -6.83 3.15 -10.62
N GLN A 166 -7.15 2.11 -11.40
CA GLN A 166 -8.17 1.12 -11.03
C GLN A 166 -7.79 0.43 -9.71
N ALA A 167 -8.80 -0.13 -9.05
CA ALA A 167 -8.64 -0.87 -7.81
C ALA A 167 -9.62 -2.04 -7.77
N ASP A 168 -9.40 -2.94 -6.82
CA ASP A 168 -10.34 -4.00 -6.52
C ASP A 168 -11.68 -3.44 -6.01
N LYS A 169 -12.77 -4.19 -6.21
CA LYS A 169 -14.15 -3.68 -6.07
C LYS A 169 -14.52 -3.16 -4.68
N GLN A 170 -13.86 -3.66 -3.64
CA GLN A 170 -14.04 -3.27 -2.25
C GLN A 170 -13.41 -1.91 -1.92
N LEU A 171 -12.49 -1.41 -2.74
CA LEU A 171 -11.87 -0.10 -2.59
C LEU A 171 -12.78 0.97 -3.19
N VAL A 172 -13.64 1.51 -2.34
CA VAL A 172 -14.66 2.50 -2.74
C VAL A 172 -14.45 3.84 -2.06
N VAL A 173 -14.92 4.88 -2.74
CA VAL A 173 -15.02 6.25 -2.22
C VAL A 173 -16.40 6.81 -2.55
N SER A 174 -16.98 7.53 -1.59
CA SER A 174 -18.19 8.33 -1.85
C SER A 174 -17.78 9.65 -2.48
N MET A 175 -18.36 10.00 -3.63
CA MET A 175 -18.01 11.20 -4.39
C MET A 175 -19.25 12.07 -4.60
N ALA A 176 -19.15 13.38 -4.32
CA ALA A 176 -20.21 14.35 -4.59
C ALA A 176 -19.64 15.62 -5.24
N PRO A 177 -20.28 16.15 -6.31
CA PRO A 177 -19.84 17.39 -6.94
C PRO A 177 -20.24 18.62 -6.10
N GLY A 178 -19.76 19.80 -6.53
CA GLY A 178 -20.11 21.09 -5.93
C GLY A 178 -19.02 21.64 -5.01
N ASP A 179 -19.39 22.65 -4.23
CA ASP A 179 -18.50 23.32 -3.27
C ASP A 179 -18.05 22.39 -2.13
N ASP A 180 -17.13 22.85 -1.28
CA ASP A 180 -16.62 22.08 -0.14
C ASP A 180 -17.73 21.67 0.84
N ARG A 181 -17.88 20.35 1.01
CA ARG A 181 -18.83 19.65 1.88
C ARG A 181 -18.11 18.66 2.80
N THR A 182 -16.81 18.83 3.02
CA THR A 182 -16.00 17.95 3.88
C THR A 182 -16.52 17.89 5.31
N SER A 183 -17.21 18.93 5.79
CA SER A 183 -17.78 19.00 7.14
C SER A 183 -19.22 18.51 7.26
N ASP A 184 -19.86 18.09 6.16
CA ASP A 184 -21.26 17.64 6.19
C ASP A 184 -21.40 16.32 6.97
N THR A 185 -22.39 16.22 7.87
CA THR A 185 -22.66 14.98 8.61
C THR A 185 -22.89 13.78 7.69
N ALA A 186 -23.65 14.00 6.62
CA ALA A 186 -23.87 13.03 5.54
C ALA A 186 -23.51 13.68 4.20
N LEU A 187 -22.81 12.94 3.34
CA LEU A 187 -22.48 13.42 2.00
C LEU A 187 -23.67 13.16 1.05
N GLU A 188 -24.74 13.93 1.22
CA GLU A 188 -25.99 13.73 0.47
C GLU A 188 -25.77 13.85 -1.04
N GLY A 189 -26.39 12.94 -1.81
CA GLY A 189 -26.26 12.89 -3.26
C GLY A 189 -24.94 12.30 -3.75
N ALA A 190 -24.11 11.76 -2.87
CA ALA A 190 -22.88 11.08 -3.27
C ALA A 190 -23.15 9.82 -4.09
N THR A 191 -22.28 9.57 -5.06
CA THR A 191 -22.18 8.30 -5.78
C THR A 191 -21.00 7.50 -5.26
N THR A 192 -21.07 6.18 -5.37
CA THR A 192 -19.94 5.30 -5.02
C THR A 192 -19.08 5.09 -6.25
N VAL A 193 -17.78 5.33 -6.12
CA VAL A 193 -16.78 5.10 -7.16
C VAL A 193 -15.76 4.07 -6.65
N VAL A 194 -15.42 3.10 -7.50
CA VAL A 194 -14.30 2.17 -7.24
C VAL A 194 -13.03 2.81 -7.78
N ALA A 195 -12.06 3.06 -6.90
CA ALA A 195 -10.82 3.74 -7.25
C ALA A 195 -9.72 3.44 -6.24
N ARG A 196 -8.46 3.50 -6.68
CA ARG A 196 -7.34 3.44 -5.73
C ARG A 196 -7.42 4.66 -4.79
N PRO A 197 -7.41 4.47 -3.46
CA PRO A 197 -7.56 5.59 -2.52
C PRO A 197 -6.44 6.62 -2.67
N LEU A 198 -6.79 7.90 -2.57
CA LEU A 198 -5.82 9.00 -2.48
C LEU A 198 -5.25 9.14 -1.06
N VAL A 199 -5.97 8.65 -0.05
CA VAL A 199 -5.49 8.49 1.32
C VAL A 199 -4.79 7.13 1.40
N THR A 200 -3.49 7.13 1.63
CA THR A 200 -2.65 5.93 1.56
C THR A 200 -2.29 5.36 2.93
N ALA A 201 -2.41 6.15 4.00
CA ALA A 201 -2.24 5.69 5.36
C ALA A 201 -3.06 6.50 6.37
N VAL A 202 -3.48 5.82 7.43
CA VAL A 202 -3.91 6.42 8.71
C VAL A 202 -2.93 5.93 9.78
N LEU A 203 -2.22 6.86 10.40
CA LEU A 203 -1.36 6.59 11.55
C LEU A 203 -2.06 7.03 12.82
N VAL A 204 -1.81 6.30 13.89
CA VAL A 204 -2.22 6.65 15.24
C VAL A 204 -0.98 6.81 16.12
N ASP A 205 -1.00 7.74 17.06
CA ASP A 205 0.02 7.85 18.10
C ASP A 205 -0.38 6.94 19.27
N ASN A 206 0.38 5.87 19.48
CA ASN A 206 0.12 4.90 20.54
C ASN A 206 1.41 4.21 20.99
N GLN A 207 1.80 4.42 22.25
CA GLN A 207 3.00 3.83 22.86
C GLN A 207 2.87 2.34 23.16
N ASP A 208 1.65 1.85 23.32
CA ASP A 208 1.39 0.47 23.71
C ASP A 208 1.39 -0.48 22.50
N VAL A 209 1.31 0.05 21.27
CA VAL A 209 1.49 -0.75 20.05
C VAL A 209 2.97 -0.98 19.83
N ASP A 210 3.43 -2.21 19.98
CA ASP A 210 4.83 -2.60 19.80
C ASP A 210 5.02 -3.63 18.68
N ARG A 211 3.94 -3.94 17.94
CA ARG A 211 3.95 -4.81 16.76
C ARG A 211 3.13 -4.19 15.64
N VAL A 212 3.79 -3.72 14.57
CA VAL A 212 3.11 -3.41 13.30
C VAL A 212 3.41 -4.50 12.28
N ILE A 213 2.36 -5.16 11.82
CA ILE A 213 2.38 -6.23 10.83
C ILE A 213 2.00 -5.62 9.48
N VAL A 214 2.90 -5.74 8.50
CA VAL A 214 2.59 -5.41 7.11
C VAL A 214 2.13 -6.68 6.39
N ALA A 215 0.89 -6.69 5.91
CA ALA A 215 0.42 -7.69 4.97
C ALA A 215 0.79 -7.24 3.54
N PHE A 216 1.76 -7.92 2.92
CA PHE A 216 2.34 -7.52 1.64
C PHE A 216 2.04 -8.57 0.58
N GLY A 217 1.31 -8.17 -0.47
CA GLY A 217 0.86 -9.12 -1.48
C GLY A 217 0.07 -8.53 -2.65
N ASP A 218 -0.66 -9.43 -3.31
CA ASP A 218 -1.48 -9.15 -4.48
C ASP A 218 -2.97 -8.87 -4.13
N SER A 219 -3.89 -9.13 -5.07
CA SER A 219 -5.34 -8.96 -4.93
C SER A 219 -5.95 -9.80 -3.81
N ILE A 220 -5.35 -10.95 -3.46
CA ILE A 220 -5.83 -11.78 -2.36
C ILE A 220 -5.56 -11.08 -1.03
N THR A 221 -4.43 -10.37 -0.93
CA THR A 221 -4.09 -9.55 0.23
C THR A 221 -4.83 -8.21 0.22
N ASP A 222 -4.98 -7.56 -0.94
CA ASP A 222 -5.74 -6.30 -1.10
C ASP A 222 -7.24 -6.50 -0.80
N GLY A 223 -7.72 -7.73 -0.97
CA GLY A 223 -9.02 -8.21 -0.49
C GLY A 223 -10.07 -8.38 -1.58
N ASN A 224 -9.70 -8.57 -2.86
CA ASN A 224 -10.66 -8.85 -3.91
C ASN A 224 -11.52 -10.08 -3.55
N GLY A 225 -12.81 -10.04 -3.83
CA GLY A 225 -13.77 -11.05 -3.37
C GLY A 225 -14.41 -10.75 -2.01
N SER A 226 -13.89 -9.78 -1.25
CA SER A 226 -14.56 -9.26 -0.04
C SER A 226 -15.85 -8.53 -0.42
N ARG A 227 -16.91 -8.71 0.37
CA ARG A 227 -18.20 -8.05 0.11
C ARG A 227 -18.37 -6.73 0.85
N ASP A 228 -17.78 -6.63 2.03
CA ASP A 228 -17.80 -5.42 2.86
C ASP A 228 -16.52 -4.59 2.60
N PRO A 229 -16.64 -3.35 2.09
CA PRO A 229 -15.51 -2.42 1.96
C PRO A 229 -14.71 -2.16 3.24
N LEU A 230 -15.29 -2.41 4.41
CA LEU A 230 -14.66 -2.23 5.73
C LEU A 230 -14.04 -3.51 6.31
N MET A 231 -14.05 -4.62 5.55
CA MET A 231 -13.41 -5.90 5.87
C MET A 231 -12.72 -6.45 4.61
N ARG A 232 -11.54 -5.91 4.27
CA ARG A 232 -10.79 -6.21 3.06
C ARG A 232 -9.76 -7.30 3.28
N GLY A 233 -10.04 -8.48 2.73
CA GLY A 233 -9.12 -9.60 2.69
C GLY A 233 -8.79 -10.16 4.08
N TRP A 234 -7.95 -11.18 4.10
CA TRP A 234 -7.48 -11.79 5.34
C TRP A 234 -6.83 -10.82 6.35
N PRO A 235 -6.18 -9.69 5.96
CA PRO A 235 -5.59 -8.77 6.94
C PRO A 235 -6.62 -8.11 7.86
N ASP A 236 -7.78 -7.70 7.33
CA ASP A 236 -8.83 -7.07 8.15
C ASP A 236 -9.55 -8.10 9.05
N TYR A 237 -9.70 -9.36 8.59
CA TYR A 237 -10.16 -10.45 9.45
C TYR A 237 -9.16 -10.77 10.57
N LEU A 238 -7.85 -10.73 10.28
CA LEU A 238 -6.82 -10.88 11.31
C LEU A 238 -6.89 -9.74 12.34
N ALA A 239 -7.08 -8.48 11.90
CA ALA A 239 -7.25 -7.35 12.81
C ALA A 239 -8.48 -7.53 13.72
N ALA A 240 -9.59 -8.02 13.16
CA ALA A 240 -10.79 -8.32 13.93
C ALA A 240 -10.53 -9.42 14.98
N ARG A 241 -9.81 -10.48 14.61
CA ARG A 241 -9.44 -11.58 15.51
C ARG A 241 -8.49 -11.14 16.62
N LEU A 242 -7.42 -10.41 16.30
CA LEU A 242 -6.47 -9.87 17.29
C LEU A 242 -7.19 -9.06 18.38
N ARG A 243 -8.11 -8.18 17.98
CA ARG A 243 -8.94 -7.41 18.90
C ARG A 243 -9.87 -8.29 19.74
N ALA A 244 -10.47 -9.33 19.15
CA ALA A 244 -11.32 -10.26 19.88
C ALA A 244 -10.54 -11.06 20.94
N GLU A 245 -9.26 -11.33 20.68
CA GLU A 245 -8.32 -11.99 21.61
C GLU A 245 -7.65 -11.01 22.59
N GLY A 246 -7.97 -9.71 22.52
CA GLY A 246 -7.42 -8.68 23.42
C GLY A 246 -5.98 -8.27 23.12
N MET A 247 -5.46 -8.56 21.93
CA MET A 247 -4.12 -8.15 21.48
C MET A 247 -4.15 -6.70 20.96
N GLU A 248 -4.29 -5.75 21.88
CA GLU A 248 -4.38 -4.31 21.56
C GLU A 248 -3.03 -3.67 21.20
N ASN A 249 -1.92 -4.38 21.42
CA ASN A 249 -0.56 -3.95 21.10
C ASN A 249 -0.13 -4.23 19.66
N VAL A 250 -1.04 -4.69 18.80
CA VAL A 250 -0.76 -5.07 17.42
C VAL A 250 -1.54 -4.21 16.44
N ALA A 251 -0.87 -3.68 15.42
CA ALA A 251 -1.47 -2.98 14.29
C ALA A 251 -1.22 -3.73 12.97
N ILE A 252 -2.15 -3.58 12.02
CA ILE A 252 -2.06 -4.18 10.69
C ILE A 252 -2.07 -3.09 9.62
N ALA A 253 -1.10 -3.18 8.72
CA ALA A 253 -0.98 -2.38 7.52
C ALA A 253 -1.15 -3.26 6.27
N ASN A 254 -2.29 -3.16 5.61
CA ASN A 254 -2.53 -3.86 4.34
C ASN A 254 -1.86 -3.12 3.17
N GLN A 255 -0.93 -3.79 2.50
CA GLN A 255 -0.15 -3.30 1.37
C GLN A 255 -0.34 -4.19 0.14
N GLY A 256 -1.53 -4.78 0.01
CA GLY A 256 -1.98 -5.50 -1.17
C GLY A 256 -2.13 -4.58 -2.39
N ILE A 257 -1.84 -5.12 -3.57
CA ILE A 257 -2.18 -4.48 -4.85
C ILE A 257 -2.74 -5.55 -5.79
N GLY A 258 -3.96 -5.33 -6.30
CA GLY A 258 -4.56 -6.28 -7.24
C GLY A 258 -3.68 -6.60 -8.46
N GLY A 259 -3.48 -7.88 -8.79
CA GLY A 259 -2.66 -8.28 -9.95
C GLY A 259 -1.16 -7.96 -9.84
N ASN A 260 -0.66 -7.66 -8.63
CA ASN A 260 0.77 -7.44 -8.40
C ASN A 260 1.58 -8.72 -8.62
N ARG A 261 2.89 -8.52 -8.80
CA ARG A 261 3.86 -9.56 -9.13
C ARG A 261 5.15 -9.29 -8.38
N LEU A 262 5.91 -10.34 -8.10
CA LEU A 262 7.22 -10.28 -7.43
C LEU A 262 8.28 -9.59 -8.28
N LEU A 263 8.48 -10.06 -9.52
CA LEU A 263 9.68 -9.74 -10.31
C LEU A 263 9.49 -8.54 -11.23
N GLU A 264 8.36 -8.51 -11.93
CA GLU A 264 8.06 -7.58 -13.01
C GLU A 264 6.82 -6.76 -12.67
N GLU A 265 6.60 -5.66 -13.38
CA GLU A 265 5.37 -4.90 -13.21
C GLU A 265 4.15 -5.78 -13.48
N GLY A 266 3.15 -5.64 -12.60
CA GLY A 266 1.89 -6.38 -12.68
C GLY A 266 0.93 -5.77 -13.67
N VAL A 267 -0.32 -6.27 -13.69
CA VAL A 267 -1.43 -5.57 -14.37
C VAL A 267 -1.69 -4.22 -13.69
N LEU A 268 -1.50 -4.17 -12.37
CA LEU A 268 -1.45 -2.97 -11.56
C LEU A 268 -0.20 -2.99 -10.67
N GLY A 269 0.37 -1.82 -10.46
CA GLY A 269 1.45 -1.59 -9.51
C GLY A 269 2.85 -1.98 -10.01
N GLU A 270 3.83 -1.32 -9.41
CA GLU A 270 5.24 -1.72 -9.54
C GLU A 270 5.47 -3.09 -8.91
N SER A 271 6.49 -3.82 -9.36
CA SER A 271 6.79 -5.15 -8.80
C SER A 271 7.04 -5.10 -7.29
N ALA A 272 6.76 -6.20 -6.60
CA ALA A 272 6.97 -6.36 -5.17
C ALA A 272 8.43 -6.03 -4.81
N LEU A 273 9.40 -6.51 -5.60
CA LEU A 273 10.83 -6.15 -5.42
C LEU A 273 11.08 -4.64 -5.50
N THR A 274 10.42 -3.94 -6.43
CA THR A 274 10.59 -2.49 -6.60
C THR A 274 10.00 -1.72 -5.41
N ARG A 275 8.80 -2.10 -4.97
CA ARG A 275 8.04 -1.34 -3.98
C ARG A 275 8.31 -1.72 -2.52
N PHE A 276 9.00 -2.83 -2.25
CA PHE A 276 9.16 -3.40 -0.90
C PHE A 276 9.72 -2.40 0.13
N ASP A 277 10.75 -1.63 -0.22
CA ASP A 277 11.31 -0.64 0.71
C ASP A 277 10.28 0.45 1.07
N ARG A 278 9.53 0.94 0.08
CA ARG A 278 8.54 2.00 0.26
C ARG A 278 7.32 1.50 1.03
N ASP A 279 6.77 0.38 0.59
CA ASP A 279 5.45 -0.08 1.00
C ASP A 279 5.49 -1.04 2.19
N ALA A 280 6.64 -1.66 2.50
CA ALA A 280 6.78 -2.55 3.65
C ALA A 280 7.81 -2.02 4.67
N LEU A 281 9.07 -1.87 4.28
CA LEU A 281 10.15 -1.56 5.23
C LEU A 281 10.17 -0.11 5.75
N SER A 282 9.43 0.78 5.10
CA SER A 282 9.27 2.18 5.52
C SER A 282 7.92 2.46 6.19
N VAL A 283 7.09 1.42 6.40
CA VAL A 283 5.84 1.57 7.15
C VAL A 283 6.18 1.93 8.60
N PRO A 284 5.61 3.02 9.16
CA PRO A 284 5.87 3.43 10.53
C PRO A 284 5.57 2.32 11.54
N GLY A 285 6.59 1.99 12.35
CA GLY A 285 6.51 0.95 13.39
C GLY A 285 6.66 -0.49 12.88
N VAL A 286 6.97 -0.73 11.59
CA VAL A 286 7.05 -2.11 11.04
C VAL A 286 7.98 -3.00 11.86
N THR A 287 7.46 -4.16 12.23
CA THR A 287 8.19 -5.22 12.96
C THR A 287 8.08 -6.56 12.26
N HIS A 288 6.95 -6.79 11.57
CA HIS A 288 6.63 -8.04 10.89
C HIS A 288 6.13 -7.75 9.48
N ILE A 289 6.48 -8.62 8.54
CA ILE A 289 5.91 -8.67 7.20
C ILE A 289 5.38 -10.07 6.98
N ILE A 290 4.11 -10.18 6.59
CA ILE A 290 3.54 -11.42 6.04
C ILE A 290 3.53 -11.26 4.52
N LEU A 291 4.34 -12.08 3.85
CA LEU A 291 4.50 -12.06 2.40
C LEU A 291 3.61 -13.13 1.75
N MET A 292 2.62 -12.69 0.97
CA MET A 292 1.76 -13.54 0.14
C MET A 292 1.69 -12.97 -1.28
N GLU A 293 2.61 -13.37 -2.15
CA GLU A 293 2.78 -12.79 -3.48
C GLU A 293 3.43 -13.83 -4.41
N GLY A 294 3.01 -13.90 -5.67
CA GLY A 294 3.65 -14.77 -6.67
C GLY A 294 2.67 -15.57 -7.52
N ILE A 295 1.38 -15.61 -7.14
CA ILE A 295 0.36 -16.32 -7.92
C ILE A 295 0.22 -15.71 -9.33
N ASN A 296 0.32 -14.37 -9.44
CA ASN A 296 0.28 -13.69 -10.73
C ASN A 296 1.57 -13.85 -11.54
N ASP A 297 2.73 -14.04 -10.91
CA ASP A 297 3.97 -14.35 -11.64
C ASP A 297 3.86 -15.70 -12.36
N ILE A 298 3.34 -16.72 -11.65
CA ILE A 298 3.08 -18.04 -12.22
C ILE A 298 1.93 -17.95 -13.23
N GLY A 299 0.83 -17.31 -12.84
CA GLY A 299 -0.38 -17.21 -13.62
C GLY A 299 -0.18 -16.48 -14.96
N LEU A 300 0.57 -15.39 -14.97
CA LEU A 300 0.85 -14.63 -16.20
C LEU A 300 2.06 -15.17 -16.98
N SER A 301 2.90 -16.03 -16.38
CA SER A 301 4.06 -16.65 -17.03
C SER A 301 3.71 -17.21 -18.42
N GLY A 302 4.42 -16.72 -19.44
CA GLY A 302 4.25 -17.15 -20.84
C GLY A 302 2.94 -16.73 -21.51
N LEU A 303 2.06 -15.97 -20.85
CA LEU A 303 0.80 -15.53 -21.46
C LEU A 303 0.96 -14.28 -22.31
N THR A 304 0.18 -14.22 -23.38
CA THR A 304 -0.09 -12.98 -24.13
C THR A 304 -1.52 -12.57 -23.85
N LEU A 305 -1.70 -11.54 -23.04
CA LEU A 305 -3.03 -10.93 -22.84
C LEU A 305 -3.49 -10.25 -24.12
N ASN A 306 -4.81 -10.12 -24.25
CA ASN A 306 -5.40 -9.42 -25.39
C ASN A 306 -4.82 -8.00 -25.50
N GLY A 307 -4.43 -7.62 -26.71
CA GLY A 307 -3.80 -6.33 -27.00
C GLY A 307 -2.29 -6.24 -26.77
N MET A 308 -1.66 -7.26 -26.16
CA MET A 308 -0.20 -7.33 -26.09
C MET A 308 0.42 -7.86 -27.37
N SER A 309 1.59 -7.32 -27.73
CA SER A 309 2.39 -7.78 -28.87
C SER A 309 3.41 -8.86 -28.51
N GLN A 310 3.71 -9.02 -27.22
CA GLN A 310 4.66 -9.99 -26.68
C GLN A 310 4.04 -10.70 -25.48
N SER A 311 4.45 -11.95 -25.27
CA SER A 311 4.11 -12.69 -24.06
C SER A 311 4.88 -12.16 -22.87
N TYR A 312 4.31 -12.29 -21.66
CA TYR A 312 5.09 -12.20 -20.43
C TYR A 312 6.23 -13.22 -20.45
N ARG A 313 7.31 -12.89 -19.74
CA ARG A 313 8.43 -13.80 -19.53
C ARG A 313 7.93 -15.13 -18.95
N THR A 314 8.47 -16.23 -19.46
CA THR A 314 8.27 -17.55 -18.84
C THR A 314 9.15 -17.62 -17.60
N LEU A 315 8.51 -17.84 -16.46
CA LEU A 315 9.12 -17.99 -15.14
C LEU A 315 9.00 -19.44 -14.68
N GLY A 316 10.01 -19.92 -13.97
CA GLY A 316 9.99 -21.17 -13.22
C GLY A 316 10.16 -20.96 -11.72
N THR A 317 10.10 -22.05 -10.96
CA THR A 317 10.23 -22.07 -9.49
C THR A 317 11.45 -21.31 -8.97
N SER A 318 12.61 -21.45 -9.63
CA SER A 318 13.84 -20.75 -9.23
C SER A 318 13.77 -19.23 -9.36
N ASP A 319 13.00 -18.69 -10.33
CA ASP A 319 12.84 -17.24 -10.47
C ASP A 319 12.07 -16.67 -9.27
N ILE A 320 11.01 -17.37 -8.85
CA ILE A 320 10.17 -17.00 -7.70
C ILE A 320 10.98 -17.06 -6.40
N ILE A 321 11.68 -18.17 -6.17
CA ILE A 321 12.54 -18.35 -4.99
C ILE A 321 13.64 -17.28 -4.91
N ALA A 322 14.25 -16.91 -6.05
CA ALA A 322 15.26 -15.87 -6.08
C ALA A 322 14.70 -14.48 -5.73
N ALA A 323 13.43 -14.20 -6.07
CA ALA A 323 12.76 -12.97 -5.65
C ALA A 323 12.45 -12.98 -4.15
N TYR A 324 11.92 -14.09 -3.62
CA TYR A 324 11.70 -14.23 -2.18
C TYR A 324 13.00 -14.07 -1.38
N SER A 325 14.08 -14.70 -1.82
CA SER A 325 15.39 -14.59 -1.15
C SER A 325 15.83 -13.12 -1.00
N GLN A 326 15.64 -12.30 -2.05
CA GLN A 326 15.97 -10.87 -1.99
C GLN A 326 15.08 -10.08 -1.02
N LEU A 327 13.78 -10.41 -0.94
CA LEU A 327 12.85 -9.77 0.00
C LEU A 327 13.20 -10.14 1.45
N ILE A 328 13.53 -11.42 1.68
CA ILE A 328 13.97 -11.95 2.97
C ILE A 328 15.25 -11.24 3.41
N ASP A 329 16.28 -11.19 2.55
CA ASP A 329 17.54 -10.51 2.85
C ASP A 329 17.33 -9.04 3.24
N ARG A 330 16.44 -8.33 2.53
CA ARG A 330 16.13 -6.92 2.82
C ARG A 330 15.39 -6.74 4.14
N ALA A 331 14.45 -7.61 4.48
CA ALA A 331 13.74 -7.58 5.75
C ALA A 331 14.68 -7.87 6.92
N GLN A 332 15.49 -8.93 6.81
CA GLN A 332 16.48 -9.31 7.82
C GLN A 332 17.54 -8.22 8.02
N ALA A 333 18.00 -7.58 6.95
CA ALA A 333 18.93 -6.45 7.03
C ALA A 333 18.35 -5.23 7.79
N ARG A 334 17.03 -5.14 7.92
CA ARG A 334 16.32 -4.11 8.69
C ARG A 334 15.83 -4.60 10.06
N GLY A 335 16.12 -5.86 10.42
CA GLY A 335 15.64 -6.46 11.67
C GLY A 335 14.13 -6.67 11.71
N VAL A 336 13.49 -6.80 10.54
CA VAL A 336 12.05 -7.05 10.41
C VAL A 336 11.83 -8.54 10.20
N THR A 337 10.97 -9.15 11.02
CA THR A 337 10.55 -10.54 10.89
C THR A 337 9.77 -10.72 9.59
N ILE A 338 10.17 -11.68 8.75
CA ILE A 338 9.47 -11.98 7.49
C ILE A 338 8.85 -13.39 7.55
N ILE A 339 7.53 -13.42 7.37
CA ILE A 339 6.68 -14.60 7.47
C ILE A 339 6.23 -14.95 6.05
N GLY A 340 6.49 -16.18 5.63
CA GLY A 340 6.06 -16.67 4.31
C GLY A 340 4.66 -17.25 4.37
N ALA A 341 3.76 -16.80 3.50
CA ALA A 341 2.46 -17.41 3.31
C ALA A 341 2.42 -18.19 1.99
N THR A 342 1.97 -19.44 2.02
CA THR A 342 1.84 -20.27 0.82
C THR A 342 0.82 -19.66 -0.16
N LEU A 343 1.11 -19.75 -1.46
CA LEU A 343 0.22 -19.36 -2.54
C LEU A 343 -1.04 -20.24 -2.55
N THR A 344 -2.23 -19.64 -2.59
CA THR A 344 -3.50 -20.38 -2.62
C THR A 344 -3.75 -21.02 -3.99
N PRO A 345 -4.63 -22.03 -4.09
CA PRO A 345 -4.95 -22.66 -5.36
C PRO A 345 -5.71 -21.74 -6.33
N ASP A 346 -5.48 -21.92 -7.64
CA ASP A 346 -6.06 -21.08 -8.70
C ASP A 346 -6.61 -21.87 -9.92
N LEU A 347 -6.58 -23.22 -9.91
CA LEU A 347 -7.12 -24.01 -11.01
C LEU A 347 -8.63 -23.74 -11.17
N GLY A 348 -9.05 -23.57 -12.42
CA GLY A 348 -10.41 -23.11 -12.74
C GLY A 348 -10.55 -21.60 -12.82
N SER A 349 -9.44 -20.85 -12.72
CA SER A 349 -9.36 -19.43 -13.06
C SER A 349 -10.13 -19.11 -14.35
N PHE A 350 -10.89 -18.03 -14.32
CA PHE A 350 -11.66 -17.56 -15.48
C PHE A 350 -10.78 -17.06 -16.64
N LEU A 351 -9.51 -16.75 -16.39
CA LEU A 351 -8.58 -16.25 -17.38
C LEU A 351 -7.89 -17.42 -18.10
N PRO A 352 -8.15 -17.66 -19.41
CA PRO A 352 -7.61 -18.82 -20.10
C PRO A 352 -6.08 -18.88 -20.09
N GLY A 353 -5.53 -20.02 -19.69
CA GLY A 353 -4.09 -20.26 -19.59
C GLY A 353 -3.43 -19.67 -18.34
N TYR A 354 -4.18 -18.96 -17.49
CA TYR A 354 -3.64 -18.44 -16.23
C TYR A 354 -3.26 -19.59 -15.29
N ALA A 355 -4.19 -20.51 -15.04
CA ALA A 355 -3.96 -21.69 -14.22
C ALA A 355 -4.00 -22.96 -15.09
N THR A 356 -2.88 -23.67 -15.20
CA THR A 356 -2.75 -24.96 -15.92
C THR A 356 -2.08 -26.00 -15.02
N ASP A 357 -2.19 -27.27 -15.36
CA ASP A 357 -1.55 -28.35 -14.59
C ASP A 357 -0.02 -28.15 -14.50
N GLU A 358 0.63 -27.61 -15.54
CA GLU A 358 2.06 -27.30 -15.52
C GLU A 358 2.40 -26.15 -14.56
N LYS A 359 1.52 -25.16 -14.45
CA LYS A 359 1.69 -24.03 -13.52
C LYS A 359 1.37 -24.42 -12.09
N GLU A 360 0.44 -25.34 -11.89
CA GLU A 360 0.16 -25.94 -10.58
C GLU A 360 1.38 -26.68 -10.04
N VAL A 361 2.15 -27.37 -10.88
CA VAL A 361 3.44 -27.96 -10.46
C VAL A 361 4.39 -26.89 -9.90
N ILE A 362 4.54 -25.76 -10.60
CA ILE A 362 5.40 -24.65 -10.14
C ILE A 362 4.87 -24.09 -8.81
N ARG A 363 3.55 -23.88 -8.69
CA ARG A 363 2.94 -23.38 -7.45
C ARG A 363 3.20 -24.31 -6.27
N GLN A 364 3.07 -25.63 -6.47
CA GLN A 364 3.37 -26.62 -5.43
C GLN A 364 4.86 -26.64 -5.07
N GLU A 365 5.76 -26.59 -6.05
CA GLU A 365 7.21 -26.52 -5.77
C GLU A 365 7.59 -25.27 -4.97
N VAL A 366 6.98 -24.12 -5.29
CA VAL A 366 7.16 -22.88 -4.52
C VAL A 366 6.60 -23.03 -3.10
N ASN A 367 5.40 -23.57 -2.94
CA ASN A 367 4.80 -23.78 -1.62
C ASN A 367 5.58 -24.78 -0.77
N ASP A 368 6.11 -25.84 -1.37
CA ASP A 368 6.95 -26.82 -0.69
C ASP A 368 8.28 -26.18 -0.24
N TRP A 369 8.85 -25.29 -1.05
CA TRP A 369 10.01 -24.49 -0.65
C TRP A 369 9.69 -23.58 0.55
N ILE A 370 8.56 -22.85 0.49
CA ILE A 370 8.09 -21.99 1.60
C ILE A 370 7.97 -22.79 2.89
N ARG A 371 7.36 -23.99 2.84
CA ARG A 371 7.11 -24.83 4.01
C ARG A 371 8.37 -25.43 4.64
N ASN A 372 9.32 -25.87 3.82
CA ASN A 372 10.31 -26.85 4.28
C ASN A 372 11.76 -26.35 4.31
N GLU A 373 12.09 -25.29 3.58
CA GLU A 373 13.50 -24.90 3.40
C GLU A 373 14.01 -23.97 4.51
N GLY A 374 13.13 -23.55 5.44
CA GLY A 374 13.51 -22.74 6.60
C GLY A 374 14.02 -21.34 6.24
N ALA A 375 13.59 -20.81 5.09
CA ALA A 375 14.03 -19.51 4.60
C ALA A 375 13.32 -18.33 5.28
N PHE A 376 12.08 -18.51 5.72
CA PHE A 376 11.30 -17.51 6.45
C PHE A 376 11.41 -17.72 7.96
N ASP A 377 11.19 -16.65 8.73
CA ASP A 377 11.20 -16.70 10.19
C ASP A 377 10.01 -17.48 10.77
N ALA A 378 8.88 -17.48 10.03
CA ALA A 378 7.72 -18.35 10.27
C ALA A 378 6.96 -18.59 8.95
N VAL A 379 6.06 -19.58 8.95
CA VAL A 379 5.27 -19.96 7.78
C VAL A 379 3.78 -20.04 8.12
N ILE A 380 2.92 -19.55 7.22
CA ILE A 380 1.47 -19.69 7.27
C ILE A 380 1.01 -20.47 6.03
N ASP A 381 0.39 -21.63 6.23
CA ASP A 381 -0.05 -22.51 5.14
C ASP A 381 -1.50 -22.20 4.69
N PHE A 382 -1.70 -21.04 4.06
CA PHE A 382 -3.00 -20.68 3.50
C PHE A 382 -3.49 -21.66 2.43
N ASP A 383 -2.61 -22.30 1.66
CA ASP A 383 -2.98 -23.31 0.66
C ASP A 383 -3.75 -24.47 1.33
N ALA A 384 -3.21 -25.02 2.41
CA ALA A 384 -3.86 -26.09 3.15
C ALA A 384 -5.21 -25.68 3.76
N VAL A 385 -5.38 -24.40 4.07
CA VAL A 385 -6.60 -23.85 4.68
C VAL A 385 -7.74 -23.78 3.67
N VAL A 386 -7.47 -23.26 2.47
CA VAL A 386 -8.55 -22.91 1.53
C VAL A 386 -8.75 -23.89 0.37
N ARG A 387 -7.83 -24.85 0.18
CA ARG A 387 -7.94 -25.83 -0.91
C ARG A 387 -9.10 -26.81 -0.73
N ASP A 388 -9.64 -27.26 -1.85
CA ASP A 388 -10.62 -28.33 -1.88
C ASP A 388 -9.94 -29.64 -1.42
N PRO A 389 -10.48 -30.35 -0.41
CA PRO A 389 -9.90 -31.61 0.07
C PRO A 389 -9.94 -32.75 -0.97
N GLN A 390 -10.75 -32.65 -2.02
CA GLN A 390 -10.82 -33.62 -3.11
C GLN A 390 -9.97 -33.23 -4.33
N ASP A 391 -9.61 -31.95 -4.44
CA ASP A 391 -8.79 -31.41 -5.54
C ASP A 391 -7.94 -30.23 -5.03
N GLY A 392 -6.73 -30.53 -4.56
CA GLY A 392 -5.87 -29.55 -3.91
C GLY A 392 -5.40 -28.39 -4.80
N GLY A 393 -5.60 -28.48 -6.12
CA GLY A 393 -5.33 -27.38 -7.05
C GLY A 393 -6.47 -26.36 -7.15
N ARG A 394 -7.61 -26.59 -6.49
CA ARG A 394 -8.79 -25.73 -6.52
C ARG A 394 -9.11 -25.16 -5.14
N LEU A 395 -9.69 -23.96 -5.11
CA LEU A 395 -10.35 -23.44 -3.92
C LEU A 395 -11.57 -24.30 -3.57
N ALA A 396 -11.75 -24.61 -2.28
CA ALA A 396 -12.98 -25.21 -1.80
C ALA A 396 -14.16 -24.29 -2.11
N GLU A 397 -15.30 -24.86 -2.51
CA GLU A 397 -16.48 -24.08 -2.92
C GLU A 397 -16.92 -23.05 -1.87
N ALA A 398 -16.89 -23.42 -0.58
CA ALA A 398 -17.25 -22.53 0.53
C ALA A 398 -16.34 -21.29 0.62
N TYR A 399 -15.11 -21.39 0.14
CA TYR A 399 -14.10 -20.35 0.18
C TYR A 399 -13.92 -19.64 -1.15
N ASN A 400 -14.59 -20.05 -2.22
CA ASN A 400 -14.45 -19.43 -3.54
C ASN A 400 -15.39 -18.23 -3.68
N SER A 401 -14.86 -17.05 -4.05
CA SER A 401 -15.69 -15.86 -4.32
C SER A 401 -16.47 -15.94 -5.64
N GLY A 402 -16.16 -16.92 -6.49
CA GLY A 402 -16.83 -17.22 -7.75
C GLY A 402 -15.93 -17.16 -8.98
N ASP A 403 -14.64 -16.85 -8.82
CA ASP A 403 -13.68 -16.74 -9.93
C ASP A 403 -12.52 -17.75 -9.87
N SER A 404 -12.54 -18.61 -8.85
CA SER A 404 -11.56 -19.68 -8.59
C SER A 404 -10.15 -19.21 -8.26
N ILE A 405 -9.94 -17.92 -7.99
CA ILE A 405 -8.65 -17.37 -7.54
C ILE A 405 -8.82 -16.71 -6.17
N HIS A 406 -9.86 -15.90 -6.00
CA HIS A 406 -10.00 -15.06 -4.81
C HIS A 406 -10.88 -15.72 -3.76
N PRO A 407 -10.42 -15.76 -2.49
CA PRO A 407 -11.25 -16.20 -1.38
C PRO A 407 -12.52 -15.35 -1.22
N SER A 408 -13.60 -15.99 -0.74
CA SER A 408 -14.79 -15.33 -0.22
C SER A 408 -14.53 -14.78 1.18
N ASP A 409 -15.46 -14.01 1.74
CA ASP A 409 -15.44 -13.59 3.15
C ASP A 409 -15.18 -14.77 4.12
N ALA A 410 -15.78 -15.94 3.85
CA ALA A 410 -15.56 -17.15 4.65
C ALA A 410 -14.13 -17.71 4.48
N GLY A 411 -13.58 -17.63 3.27
CA GLY A 411 -12.20 -18.02 3.00
C GLY A 411 -11.19 -17.10 3.68
N TYR A 412 -11.41 -15.78 3.61
CA TYR A 412 -10.56 -14.81 4.30
C TYR A 412 -10.62 -14.93 5.82
N SER A 413 -11.79 -15.20 6.39
CA SER A 413 -11.91 -15.52 7.82
C SER A 413 -11.11 -16.78 8.16
N ALA A 414 -11.25 -17.86 7.38
CA ALA A 414 -10.53 -19.10 7.62
C ALA A 414 -9.00 -18.92 7.54
N MET A 415 -8.52 -18.12 6.58
CA MET A 415 -7.11 -17.74 6.48
C MET A 415 -6.65 -16.99 7.73
N ALA A 416 -7.38 -15.97 8.17
CA ALA A 416 -7.05 -15.22 9.38
C ALA A 416 -7.04 -16.10 10.64
N ASP A 417 -7.98 -17.04 10.76
CA ASP A 417 -8.08 -17.97 11.89
C ASP A 417 -6.92 -18.99 11.94
N ALA A 418 -6.31 -19.30 10.80
CA ALA A 418 -5.20 -20.23 10.69
C ALA A 418 -3.85 -19.66 11.16
N ILE A 419 -3.75 -18.34 11.32
CA ILE A 419 -2.51 -17.69 11.76
C ILE A 419 -2.29 -17.97 13.24
N ASP A 420 -1.14 -18.53 13.60
CA ASP A 420 -0.76 -18.67 15.00
C ASP A 420 -0.39 -17.29 15.57
N LEU A 421 -1.19 -16.76 16.49
CA LEU A 421 -0.96 -15.43 17.06
C LEU A 421 0.27 -15.37 17.97
N GLN A 422 0.84 -16.52 18.39
CA GLN A 422 2.08 -16.56 19.17
C GLN A 422 3.27 -15.96 18.40
N ILE A 423 3.21 -15.91 17.07
CA ILE A 423 4.26 -15.29 16.25
C ILE A 423 4.37 -13.77 16.48
N PHE A 424 3.37 -13.14 17.11
CA PHE A 424 3.33 -11.70 17.38
C PHE A 424 3.56 -11.34 18.86
N GLN A 425 3.80 -12.32 19.73
CA GLN A 425 3.91 -12.09 21.18
C GLN A 425 5.29 -11.59 21.63
#